data_AF-A0A1H9XEV2-F1
#
_entry.id   AF-A0A1H9XEV2-F1
#
_cell.length_a   1.000
_cell.length_b   1.000
_cell.length_c   1.000
_cell.angle_alpha   90.00
_cell.angle_beta   90.00
_cell.angle_gamma   90.00
#
_symmetry.space_group_name_H-M   'P 1'
#
loop_
_entity.id
_entity.type
_entity.pdbx_description
1 polymer ?
#
loop_
_entity_poly.entity_id
_entity_poly.type
_entity_poly.pdbx_seq_one_letter_code
_entity_poly.pdbx_strand_id
1 'polypeptide(L)'
;MQNNDVFKVQKFPAEEIHLPIDGKEGSMPPGEYIEDCMYSCSTINDFIKLTDDMMKDILLLEEELVRWRQALIKYLPERWAEGLRQDIFNNTARCYAGDPAYDLYVQAKGYDPQQSEEHTEFMHRLANGTDESSITYL
;
A
#
# COMPACT_ATOMS: atom_id res chain seq x y z
N MET A 1 -30.67 -8.13 23.94
CA MET A 1 -29.37 -7.46 24.17
C MET A 1 -28.67 -7.39 22.82
N GLN A 2 -28.63 -6.23 22.18
CA GLN A 2 -27.90 -6.00 20.93
C GLN A 2 -27.13 -4.68 21.10
N ASN A 3 -25.83 -4.78 21.35
CA ASN A 3 -24.90 -3.66 21.30
C ASN A 3 -24.29 -3.63 19.90
N ASN A 4 -24.84 -2.82 19.01
CA ASN A 4 -24.29 -2.54 17.68
C ASN A 4 -23.87 -1.07 17.56
N ASP A 5 -23.05 -0.59 18.50
CA ASP A 5 -22.56 0.80 18.54
C ASP A 5 -21.02 0.84 18.57
N VAL A 6 -20.34 0.15 17.65
CA VAL A 6 -18.87 0.10 17.65
C VAL A 6 -18.19 0.83 16.48
N PHE A 7 -18.88 1.14 15.38
CA PHE A 7 -18.27 1.99 14.34
C PHE A 7 -19.30 2.92 13.71
N LYS A 8 -19.35 4.16 14.18
CA LYS A 8 -19.94 5.26 13.39
C LYS A 8 -18.94 5.65 12.31
N VAL A 9 -18.90 4.88 11.22
CA VAL A 9 -18.23 5.33 10.00
C VAL A 9 -19.02 6.54 9.51
N GLN A 10 -18.36 7.69 9.44
CA GLN A 10 -18.97 8.90 8.89
C GLN A 10 -19.36 8.58 7.45
N LYS A 11 -20.65 8.65 7.13
CA LYS A 11 -21.14 8.39 5.77
C LYS A 11 -20.54 9.45 4.84
N PHE A 12 -19.62 9.03 3.98
CA PHE A 12 -19.15 9.85 2.87
C PHE A 12 -20.34 10.11 1.93
N PRO A 13 -20.60 11.37 1.52
CA PRO A 13 -21.57 11.63 0.48
C PRO A 13 -20.99 11.08 -0.83
N ALA A 14 -21.53 9.96 -1.29
CA ALA A 14 -21.33 9.50 -2.66
C ALA A 14 -22.22 10.37 -3.56
N GLU A 15 -21.80 11.60 -3.81
CA GLU A 15 -22.42 12.42 -4.85
C GLU A 15 -21.79 11.99 -6.18
N GLU A 16 -22.60 11.39 -7.04
CA GLU A 16 -22.25 11.02 -8.41
C GLU A 16 -21.80 12.29 -9.15
N ILE A 17 -20.50 12.38 -9.42
CA ILE A 17 -19.92 13.48 -10.20
C ILE A 17 -20.40 13.31 -11.65
N HIS A 18 -21.48 14.01 -12.01
CA HIS A 18 -21.85 14.22 -13.40
C HIS A 18 -20.86 15.20 -14.03
N LEU A 19 -19.83 14.68 -14.69
CA LEU A 19 -18.95 15.47 -15.55
C LEU A 19 -19.72 15.86 -16.83
N PRO A 20 -19.91 17.15 -17.14
CA PRO A 20 -20.45 17.56 -18.43
C PRO A 20 -19.36 17.37 -19.49
N ILE A 21 -19.50 16.36 -20.33
CA ILE A 21 -18.74 16.25 -21.57
C ILE A 21 -19.45 17.13 -22.59
N ASP A 22 -19.05 18.38 -22.73
CA ASP A 22 -19.31 19.12 -23.96
C ASP A 22 -18.15 20.06 -24.28
N GLY A 23 -17.43 19.72 -25.36
CA GLY A 23 -16.31 20.47 -25.87
C GLY A 23 -16.76 21.74 -26.56
N LYS A 24 -16.44 22.90 -25.98
CA LYS A 24 -16.26 24.16 -26.69
C LYS A 24 -15.13 24.97 -26.06
N GLU A 25 -14.13 25.31 -26.87
CA GLU A 25 -13.13 26.33 -26.57
C GLU A 25 -13.85 27.67 -26.37
N GLY A 26 -13.95 28.11 -25.12
CA GLY A 26 -14.42 29.42 -24.73
C GLY A 26 -13.62 29.87 -23.53
N SER A 27 -12.92 31.01 -23.65
CA SER A 27 -12.12 31.60 -22.59
C SER A 27 -12.98 31.81 -21.33
N MET A 28 -12.62 31.13 -20.26
CA MET A 28 -13.34 31.17 -18.98
C MET A 28 -13.13 32.52 -18.29
N PRO A 29 -14.19 33.17 -17.75
CA PRO A 29 -14.05 34.41 -17.01
C PRO A 29 -13.27 34.20 -15.70
N PRO A 30 -12.49 35.20 -15.24
CA PRO A 30 -11.75 35.09 -13.99
C PRO A 30 -12.72 35.20 -12.81
N GLY A 31 -12.92 34.11 -12.07
CA GLY A 31 -13.73 34.15 -10.86
C GLY A 31 -14.32 32.83 -10.37
N GLU A 32 -14.34 31.78 -11.16
CA GLU A 32 -14.83 30.47 -10.71
C GLU A 32 -13.69 29.46 -10.72
N TYR A 33 -12.82 29.58 -9.72
CA TYR A 33 -12.03 28.44 -9.30
C TYR A 33 -13.01 27.46 -8.66
N ILE A 34 -12.99 26.21 -9.12
CA ILE A 34 -13.56 25.09 -8.37
C ILE A 34 -12.69 24.96 -7.11
N GLU A 35 -12.91 25.83 -6.13
CA GLU A 35 -12.36 25.74 -4.78
C GLU A 35 -13.48 25.23 -3.87
N ASP A 36 -13.86 23.98 -4.07
CA ASP A 36 -14.32 23.19 -2.93
C ASP A 36 -13.18 22.24 -2.54
N CYS A 37 -12.04 22.84 -2.19
CA CYS A 37 -11.08 22.17 -1.33
C CYS A 37 -11.74 22.06 0.05
N MET A 38 -12.61 21.07 0.21
CA MET A 38 -13.28 20.77 1.48
C MET A 38 -12.27 20.50 2.62
N TYR A 39 -11.01 20.22 2.27
CA TYR A 39 -9.93 19.88 3.17
C TYR A 39 -8.82 20.92 3.13
N SER A 40 -8.38 21.35 4.31
CA SER A 40 -7.18 22.18 4.46
C SER A 40 -5.93 21.44 3.94
N CYS A 41 -4.92 22.17 3.47
CA CYS A 41 -3.62 21.58 3.10
C CYS A 41 -3.03 20.74 4.24
N SER A 42 -3.27 21.10 5.50
CA SER A 42 -2.87 20.29 6.66
C SER A 42 -3.55 18.93 6.70
N THR A 43 -4.86 18.85 6.42
CA THR A 43 -5.61 17.59 6.43
C THR A 43 -5.12 16.63 5.35
N ILE A 44 -4.83 17.16 4.16
CA ILE A 44 -4.26 16.36 3.05
C ILE A 44 -2.87 15.84 3.43
N ASN A 45 -2.02 16.70 4.02
CA ASN A 45 -0.70 16.29 4.48
C ASN A 45 -0.75 15.21 5.56
N ASP A 46 -1.68 15.32 6.51
CA ASP A 46 -1.84 14.31 7.56
C ASP A 46 -2.37 12.97 7.00
N PHE A 47 -3.25 13.02 6.00
CA PHE A 47 -3.70 11.82 5.28
C PHE A 47 -2.56 11.14 4.50
N ILE A 48 -1.71 11.92 3.82
CA ILE A 48 -0.55 11.39 3.11
C ILE A 48 0.43 10.74 4.10
N LYS A 49 0.69 11.37 5.25
CA LYS A 49 1.54 10.76 6.30
C LYS A 49 0.98 9.45 6.82
N LEU A 50 -0.33 9.41 7.12
CA LEU A 50 -0.96 8.17 7.57
C LEU A 50 -0.87 7.07 6.50
N THR A 51 -1.09 7.42 5.23
CA THR A 51 -0.95 6.48 4.12
C THR A 51 0.49 5.98 3.99
N ASP A 52 1.48 6.84 4.18
CA ASP A 52 2.89 6.46 4.20
C ASP A 52 3.23 5.49 5.34
N ASP A 53 2.74 5.76 6.55
CA ASP A 53 2.93 4.88 7.70
C ASP A 53 2.24 3.51 7.48
N MET A 54 1.01 3.51 6.94
CA MET A 54 0.32 2.26 6.57
C MET A 54 1.08 1.46 5.51
N MET A 55 1.66 2.14 4.51
CA MET A 55 2.47 1.47 3.49
C MET A 55 3.75 0.89 4.07
N LYS A 56 4.42 1.59 4.99
CA LYS A 56 5.58 1.05 5.71
C LYS A 56 5.21 -0.19 6.52
N ASP A 57 4.09 -0.16 7.24
CA ASP A 57 3.62 -1.30 8.02
C ASP A 57 3.34 -2.52 7.12
N ILE A 58 2.72 -2.30 5.95
CA ILE A 58 2.47 -3.36 4.97
C ILE A 58 3.79 -3.99 4.49
N LEU A 59 4.75 -3.17 4.06
CA LEU A 59 6.05 -3.64 3.57
C LEU A 59 6.82 -4.42 4.66
N LEU A 60 6.81 -3.91 5.90
CA LEU A 60 7.45 -4.58 7.03
C LEU A 60 6.80 -5.94 7.34
N LEU A 61 5.47 -6.04 7.23
CA LEU A 61 4.78 -7.32 7.40
C LEU A 61 5.11 -8.32 6.28
N GLU A 62 5.31 -7.85 5.05
CA GLU A 62 5.78 -8.70 3.95
C GLU A 62 7.20 -9.22 4.20
N GLU A 63 8.09 -8.35 4.67
CA GLU A 63 9.47 -8.70 5.04
C GLU A 63 9.49 -9.76 6.15
N GLU A 64 8.72 -9.56 7.22
CA GLU A 64 8.58 -10.53 8.30
C GLU A 64 8.02 -11.86 7.78
N LEU A 65 6.98 -11.83 6.94
CA LEU A 65 6.41 -13.05 6.37
C LEU A 65 7.46 -13.87 5.61
N VAL A 66 8.23 -13.23 4.74
CA VAL A 66 9.31 -13.90 3.98
C VAL A 66 10.41 -14.39 4.91
N ARG A 67 10.84 -13.56 5.88
CA ARG A 67 11.85 -13.90 6.88
C ARG A 67 11.47 -15.17 7.65
N TRP A 68 10.22 -15.27 8.11
CA TRP A 68 9.72 -16.43 8.84
C TRP A 68 9.56 -17.67 7.97
N ARG A 69 9.08 -17.53 6.73
CA ARG A 69 9.00 -18.66 5.81
C ARG A 69 10.37 -19.23 5.50
N GLN A 70 11.36 -18.37 5.28
CA GLN A 70 12.73 -18.81 5.06
C GLN A 70 13.31 -19.49 6.31
N ALA A 71 13.02 -18.96 7.50
CA ALA A 71 13.44 -19.58 8.77
C ALA A 71 12.87 -21.00 8.95
N LEU A 72 11.63 -21.23 8.51
CA LEU A 72 10.95 -22.52 8.65
C LEU A 72 11.50 -23.60 7.72
N ILE A 73 12.04 -23.23 6.55
CA ILE A 73 12.54 -24.17 5.54
C ILE A 73 13.53 -25.19 6.14
N LYS A 74 14.41 -24.77 7.06
CA LYS A 74 15.41 -25.66 7.68
C LYS A 74 14.83 -26.72 8.64
N TYR A 75 13.56 -26.59 9.03
CA TYR A 75 12.87 -27.54 9.92
C TYR A 75 11.82 -28.40 9.21
N LEU A 76 11.60 -28.18 7.92
CA LEU A 76 10.62 -28.92 7.14
C LEU A 76 11.27 -30.13 6.44
N PRO A 77 10.52 -31.24 6.26
CA PRO A 77 10.93 -32.30 5.33
C PRO A 77 11.12 -31.74 3.92
N GLU A 78 12.07 -32.29 3.15
CA GLU A 78 12.49 -31.76 1.84
C GLU A 78 11.33 -31.41 0.90
N ARG A 79 10.32 -32.28 0.79
CA ARG A 79 9.14 -32.05 -0.06
C ARG A 79 8.32 -30.81 0.35
N TRP A 80 8.28 -30.47 1.63
CA TRP A 80 7.55 -29.32 2.16
C TRP A 80 8.42 -28.07 2.15
N ALA A 81 9.72 -28.23 2.39
CA ALA A 81 10.71 -27.17 2.22
C ALA A 81 10.71 -26.65 0.78
N GLU A 82 10.71 -27.54 -0.22
CA GLU A 82 10.66 -27.15 -1.63
C GLU A 82 9.35 -26.44 -2.01
N GLY A 83 8.22 -26.94 -1.52
CA GLY A 83 6.93 -26.25 -1.69
C GLY A 83 6.96 -24.84 -1.08
N LEU A 84 7.51 -24.70 0.13
CA LEU A 84 7.60 -23.39 0.79
C LEU A 84 8.57 -22.43 0.08
N ARG A 85 9.65 -22.93 -0.53
CA ARG A 85 10.56 -22.10 -1.36
C ARG A 85 9.84 -21.54 -2.59
N GLN A 86 9.03 -22.37 -3.24
CA GLN A 86 8.23 -21.94 -4.40
C GLN A 86 7.17 -20.91 -3.99
N ASP A 87 6.60 -21.08 -2.80
CA ASP A 87 5.56 -20.22 -2.25
C ASP A 87 6.12 -19.07 -1.39
N ILE A 88 7.43 -18.81 -1.41
CA ILE A 88 8.08 -17.90 -0.46
C ILE A 88 7.47 -16.49 -0.49
N PHE A 89 7.11 -16.02 -1.68
CA PHE A 89 6.45 -14.71 -1.92
C PHE A 89 4.92 -14.81 -2.08
N ASN A 90 4.31 -15.99 -1.94
CA ASN A 90 2.87 -16.11 -2.14
C ASN A 90 2.09 -15.39 -1.04
N ASN A 91 1.01 -14.71 -1.38
CA ASN A 91 0.20 -13.93 -0.43
C ASN A 91 0.99 -12.84 0.31
N THR A 92 2.07 -12.31 -0.27
CA THR A 92 2.54 -10.97 0.09
C THR A 92 1.49 -9.95 -0.38
N ALA A 93 1.63 -8.69 0.04
CA ALA A 93 0.69 -7.64 -0.32
C ALA A 93 0.55 -7.55 -1.84
N ARG A 94 -0.66 -7.18 -2.26
CA ARG A 94 -0.93 -6.96 -3.68
C ARG A 94 -0.15 -5.74 -4.18
N CYS A 95 0.20 -5.76 -5.46
CA CYS A 95 0.60 -4.54 -6.17
C CYS A 95 -0.61 -3.61 -6.27
N TYR A 96 -0.50 -2.38 -5.77
CA TYR A 96 -1.57 -1.38 -5.86
C TYR A 96 -1.45 -0.48 -7.09
N ALA A 97 -0.40 -0.64 -7.92
CA ALA A 97 -0.23 0.13 -9.15
C ALA A 97 -1.45 0.00 -10.07
N GLY A 98 -1.93 1.13 -10.58
CA GLY A 98 -3.14 1.21 -11.40
C GLY A 98 -4.44 1.36 -10.61
N ASP A 99 -4.39 1.33 -9.27
CA ASP A 99 -5.47 1.85 -8.44
C ASP A 99 -5.40 3.39 -8.44
N PRO A 100 -6.47 4.10 -8.86
CA PRO A 100 -6.42 5.56 -8.98
C PRO A 100 -6.03 6.30 -7.70
N ALA A 101 -6.41 5.78 -6.52
CA ALA A 101 -6.05 6.40 -5.25
C ALA A 101 -4.58 6.16 -4.92
N TYR A 102 -4.06 4.97 -5.21
CA TYR A 102 -2.65 4.65 -5.03
C TYR A 102 -1.76 5.46 -5.97
N ASP A 103 -2.14 5.58 -7.25
CA ASP A 103 -1.39 6.35 -8.23
C ASP A 103 -1.29 7.84 -7.84
N LEU A 104 -2.35 8.41 -7.25
CA LEU A 104 -2.32 9.76 -6.69
C LEU A 104 -1.39 9.87 -5.47
N TYR A 105 -1.39 8.87 -4.59
CA TYR A 105 -0.47 8.81 -3.44
C TYR A 105 0.99 8.75 -3.91
N VAL A 106 1.32 7.90 -4.89
CA VAL A 106 2.66 7.80 -5.48
C VAL A 106 3.08 9.12 -6.12
N GLN A 107 2.18 9.79 -6.86
CA GLN A 107 2.45 11.11 -7.43
C GLN A 107 2.72 12.16 -6.35
N ALA A 108 1.93 12.17 -5.28
CA ALA A 108 2.11 13.10 -4.16
C ALA A 108 3.43 12.87 -3.42
N LYS A 109 3.88 11.61 -3.33
CA LYS A 109 5.14 11.22 -2.68
C LYS A 109 6.37 11.45 -3.58
N GLY A 110 6.19 11.37 -4.89
CA GLY A 110 7.26 11.45 -5.89
C GLY A 110 8.02 10.14 -6.12
N TYR A 111 7.67 9.06 -5.42
CA TYR A 111 8.23 7.72 -5.63
C TYR A 111 7.23 6.64 -5.19
N ASP A 112 7.33 5.46 -5.80
CA ASP A 112 6.53 4.30 -5.44
C ASP A 112 7.22 3.50 -4.32
N PRO A 113 6.67 3.43 -3.09
CA PRO A 113 7.27 2.67 -2.01
C PRO A 113 7.29 1.15 -2.26
N GLN A 114 6.37 0.61 -3.06
CA GLN A 114 6.35 -0.83 -3.39
C GLN A 114 7.40 -1.24 -4.43
N GLN A 115 7.93 -0.27 -5.20
CA GLN A 115 8.88 -0.53 -6.28
C GLN A 115 10.27 0.05 -6.01
N SER A 116 10.61 0.24 -4.73
CA SER A 116 11.98 0.60 -4.36
C SER A 116 12.94 -0.55 -4.72
N GLU A 117 14.02 -0.23 -5.43
CA GLU A 117 15.11 -1.15 -5.75
C GLU A 117 15.72 -1.74 -4.46
N GLU A 118 15.91 -0.89 -3.45
CA GLU A 118 16.44 -1.30 -2.13
C GLU A 118 15.54 -2.35 -1.46
N HIS A 119 14.22 -2.13 -1.47
CA HIS A 119 13.28 -3.09 -0.88
C HIS A 119 13.22 -4.38 -1.68
N THR A 120 13.28 -4.31 -3.01
CA THR A 120 13.30 -5.48 -3.89
C THR A 120 14.53 -6.35 -3.63
N GLU A 121 15.72 -5.75 -3.57
CA GLU A 121 16.95 -6.45 -3.24
C GLU A 121 16.91 -7.05 -1.83
N PHE A 122 16.38 -6.30 -0.87
CA PHE A 122 16.21 -6.77 0.51
C PHE A 122 15.33 -8.02 0.58
N MET A 123 14.16 -8.00 -0.09
CA MET A 123 13.25 -9.13 -0.15
C MET A 123 13.90 -10.36 -0.79
N HIS A 124 14.72 -10.19 -1.83
CA HIS A 124 15.49 -11.29 -2.41
C HIS A 124 16.53 -11.86 -1.44
N ARG A 125 17.24 -11.02 -0.68
CA ARG A 125 18.19 -11.50 0.34
C ARG A 125 17.47 -12.26 1.46
N LEU A 126 16.30 -11.79 1.90
CA LEU A 126 15.47 -12.47 2.89
C LEU A 126 15.02 -13.84 2.38
N ALA A 127 14.47 -13.93 1.17
CA ALA A 127 14.02 -15.18 0.57
C ALA A 127 15.15 -16.20 0.39
N ASN A 128 16.37 -15.73 0.11
CA ASN A 128 17.56 -16.57 0.00
C ASN A 128 18.20 -16.90 1.36
N GLY A 129 17.75 -16.26 2.45
CA GLY A 129 18.33 -16.41 3.79
C GLY A 129 19.77 -15.89 3.88
N THR A 130 20.14 -14.95 3.01
CA THR A 130 21.49 -14.34 2.96
C THR A 130 21.54 -12.98 3.63
N ASP A 131 20.41 -12.47 4.11
CA ASP A 131 20.33 -11.20 4.81
C ASP A 131 20.78 -11.32 6.27
N GLU A 132 21.38 -10.27 6.83
CA GLU A 132 21.83 -10.24 8.23
C GLU A 132 20.67 -10.37 9.23
N SER A 133 19.47 -9.92 8.85
CA SER A 133 18.26 -10.04 9.67
C SER A 133 17.58 -11.42 9.58
N SER A 134 18.20 -12.38 8.87
CA SER A 134 17.65 -13.73 8.74
C SER A 134 17.62 -14.46 10.09
N ILE A 135 16.54 -15.20 10.35
CA ILE A 135 16.37 -15.94 11.60
C ILE A 135 17.21 -17.23 11.56
N THR A 136 18.32 -17.22 12.30
CA THR A 136 19.29 -18.33 12.33
C THR A 136 18.95 -19.42 13.34
N TYR A 137 18.04 -19.17 14.29
CA TYR A 137 17.57 -20.12 15.31
C TYR A 137 16.07 -19.94 15.57
N LEU A 138 15.37 -21.03 15.91
CA LEU A 138 13.97 -21.04 16.37
C LEU A 138 13.89 -21.63 17.77
#